data_AF-A0A6H9YSW7-F1
#
_entry.id   AF-A0A6H9YSW7-F1
#
_cell.length_a   1.000
_cell.length_b   1.000
_cell.length_c   1.000
_cell.angle_alpha   90.00
_cell.angle_beta   90.00
_cell.angle_gamma   90.00
#
_symmetry.space_group_name_H-M   'P 1'
#
loop_
_entity.id
_entity.type
_entity.pdbx_description
1 polymer ?
#
loop_
_entity_poly.entity_id
_entity_poly.type
_entity_poly.pdbx_seq_one_letter_code
_entity_poly.pdbx_strand_id
1 'polypeptide(L)'
;MGLPPEDEISEEGYGFFRSVWDISGASHDDALAVIAEERHLADLVDQVTTTPEEFEAVATAIEDGAPGALPSGFAAKYGDGEILEIVGDGDRDEGVLAGLEIGVAGLSYALSSVGCFPAASCRSHSSDRTWSERPVVFFAAERATVHWLTPMVRDSGCGFGDGSDRGKLLLVEAPSISNLMDLANRIVTTTERQSFNR
;
A
#
# COMPACT_ATOMS: atom_id res chain seq x y z
N MET A 1 -21.93 -7.96 -2.93
CA MET A 1 -21.11 -7.19 -1.99
C MET A 1 -21.49 -5.74 -2.17
N GLY A 2 -21.70 -5.05 -1.06
CA GLY A 2 -22.04 -3.63 -0.99
C GLY A 2 -21.17 -3.03 0.10
N LEU A 3 -21.06 -1.72 0.10
CA LEU A 3 -20.29 -0.99 1.10
C LEU A 3 -20.83 -1.27 2.51
N PRO A 4 -19.97 -1.29 3.54
CA PRO A 4 -20.44 -1.22 4.91
C PRO A 4 -21.25 0.07 5.11
N PRO A 5 -22.32 0.06 5.93
CA PRO A 5 -23.03 1.27 6.30
C PRO A 5 -22.12 2.20 7.14
N GLU A 6 -22.41 3.50 7.13
CA GLU A 6 -21.55 4.52 7.78
C GLU A 6 -21.31 4.26 9.28
N ASP A 7 -22.28 3.67 9.99
CA ASP A 7 -22.16 3.33 11.41
C ASP A 7 -21.28 2.10 11.69
N GLU A 8 -20.93 1.34 10.65
CA GLU A 8 -19.93 0.27 10.71
C GLU A 8 -18.51 0.76 10.34
N ILE A 9 -18.36 2.00 9.87
CA ILE A 9 -17.08 2.63 9.53
C ILE A 9 -16.71 3.60 10.65
N SER A 10 -15.77 3.20 11.52
CA SER A 10 -15.25 4.08 12.58
C SER A 10 -13.91 4.69 12.18
N GLU A 11 -13.50 5.78 12.85
CA GLU A 11 -12.15 6.34 12.72
C GLU A 11 -11.04 5.34 13.08
N GLU A 12 -11.37 4.24 13.80
CA GLU A 12 -10.44 3.17 14.16
C GLU A 12 -10.50 1.97 13.19
N GLY A 13 -11.37 2.01 12.16
CA GLY A 13 -11.52 0.98 11.15
C GLY A 13 -12.87 0.29 11.04
N TYR A 14 -12.87 -0.76 10.19
CA TYR A 14 -13.97 -1.70 10.01
C TYR A 14 -13.41 -3.08 9.63
N GLY A 15 -14.11 -4.18 9.96
CA GLY A 15 -13.63 -5.54 9.67
C GLY A 15 -12.66 -6.15 10.70
N PHE A 16 -12.80 -5.78 11.98
CA PHE A 16 -11.96 -6.23 13.11
C PHE A 16 -10.52 -5.72 13.15
N PHE A 17 -10.14 -4.80 12.25
CA PHE A 17 -8.85 -4.10 12.32
C PHE A 17 -8.89 -3.00 13.38
N ARG A 18 -7.74 -2.72 14.03
CA ARG A 18 -7.56 -1.67 15.05
C ARG A 18 -6.45 -0.74 14.60
N SER A 19 -6.50 0.52 15.06
CA SER A 19 -5.48 1.53 14.74
C SER A 19 -5.34 1.81 13.23
N VAL A 20 -6.43 1.69 12.48
CA VAL A 20 -6.46 2.13 11.08
C VAL A 20 -7.10 3.52 11.03
N TRP A 21 -6.60 4.40 10.16
CA TRP A 21 -7.22 5.68 9.87
C TRP A 21 -7.98 5.61 8.55
N ASP A 22 -9.01 6.44 8.42
CA ASP A 22 -9.81 6.48 7.21
C ASP A 22 -9.05 7.19 6.08
N ILE A 23 -8.82 6.47 4.98
CA ILE A 23 -8.29 7.02 3.72
C ILE A 23 -9.38 7.19 2.67
N SER A 24 -10.66 7.08 3.03
CA SER A 24 -11.79 7.24 2.11
C SER A 24 -11.80 8.62 1.45
N GLY A 25 -12.22 8.66 0.19
CA GLY A 25 -12.34 9.91 -0.55
C GLY A 25 -11.02 10.55 -0.97
N ALA A 26 -9.91 9.79 -0.97
CA ALA A 26 -8.64 10.25 -1.54
C ALA A 26 -8.88 10.74 -2.97
N SER A 27 -8.33 11.91 -3.32
CA SER A 27 -8.48 12.40 -4.68
C SER A 27 -7.61 11.61 -5.65
N HIS A 28 -7.91 11.73 -6.94
CA HIS A 28 -7.07 11.17 -8.00
C HIS A 28 -5.63 11.73 -7.93
N ASP A 29 -5.48 13.01 -7.62
CA ASP A 29 -4.18 13.66 -7.50
C ASP A 29 -3.41 13.15 -6.27
N ASP A 30 -4.09 12.90 -5.14
CA ASP A 30 -3.48 12.27 -3.97
C ASP A 30 -2.97 10.87 -4.30
N ALA A 31 -3.78 10.07 -5.03
CA ALA A 31 -3.37 8.74 -5.44
C ALA A 31 -2.14 8.77 -6.38
N LEU A 32 -2.08 9.71 -7.32
CA LEU A 32 -0.91 9.88 -8.18
C LEU A 32 0.34 10.27 -7.38
N ALA A 33 0.21 11.19 -6.43
CA ALA A 33 1.31 11.63 -5.58
C ALA A 33 1.87 10.46 -4.76
N VAL A 34 1.00 9.70 -4.09
CA VAL A 34 1.41 8.53 -3.28
C VAL A 34 2.02 7.43 -4.14
N ILE A 35 1.47 7.14 -5.33
CA ILE A 35 2.06 6.15 -6.26
C ILE A 35 3.46 6.55 -6.70
N ALA A 36 3.69 7.83 -6.98
CA ALA A 36 4.99 8.33 -7.41
C ALA A 36 6.02 8.27 -6.27
N GLU A 37 5.63 8.70 -5.07
CA GLU A 37 6.47 8.65 -3.88
C GLU A 37 6.79 7.20 -3.50
N GLU A 38 5.80 6.31 -3.43
CA GLU A 38 5.99 4.90 -3.09
C GLU A 38 6.97 4.21 -4.05
N ARG A 39 6.87 4.49 -5.36
CA ARG A 39 7.78 3.91 -6.36
C ARG A 39 9.21 4.40 -6.16
N HIS A 40 9.39 5.69 -5.91
CA HIS A 40 10.70 6.27 -5.62
C HIS A 40 11.33 5.66 -4.37
N LEU A 41 10.56 5.54 -3.28
CA LEU A 41 11.04 4.92 -2.05
C LEU A 41 11.41 3.45 -2.25
N ALA A 42 10.58 2.67 -2.96
CA ALA A 42 10.90 1.28 -3.27
C ALA A 42 12.19 1.15 -4.10
N ASP A 43 12.39 2.03 -5.09
CA ASP A 43 13.61 2.05 -5.90
C ASP A 43 14.86 2.38 -5.06
N LEU A 44 14.74 3.27 -4.05
CA LEU A 44 15.82 3.55 -3.11
C LEU A 44 16.15 2.32 -2.25
N VAL A 45 15.14 1.64 -1.70
CA VAL A 45 15.34 0.44 -0.88
C VAL A 45 15.97 -0.69 -1.70
N ASP A 46 15.50 -0.94 -2.92
CA ASP A 46 16.04 -1.98 -3.81
C ASP A 46 17.52 -1.76 -4.13
N GLN A 47 17.95 -0.51 -4.33
CA GLN A 47 19.36 -0.18 -4.62
C GLN A 47 20.34 -0.51 -3.49
N VAL A 48 19.88 -0.55 -2.24
CA VAL A 48 20.75 -0.68 -1.07
C VAL A 48 20.63 -2.02 -0.36
N THR A 49 19.70 -2.87 -0.79
CA THR A 49 19.37 -4.16 -0.16
C THR A 49 19.60 -5.33 -1.10
N THR A 50 19.86 -6.49 -0.53
CA THR A 50 20.12 -7.74 -1.28
C THR A 50 19.35 -8.93 -0.74
N THR A 51 18.73 -8.80 0.45
CA THR A 51 17.89 -9.83 1.06
C THR A 51 16.53 -9.25 1.48
N PRO A 52 15.50 -10.09 1.60
CA PRO A 52 14.20 -9.66 2.10
C PRO A 52 14.27 -9.01 3.49
N GLU A 53 15.12 -9.51 4.38
CA GLU A 53 15.29 -8.96 5.73
C GLU A 53 15.93 -7.56 5.70
N GLU A 54 16.89 -7.34 4.79
CA GLU A 54 17.46 -6.01 4.57
C GLU A 54 16.41 -5.06 3.99
N PHE A 55 15.62 -5.51 3.02
CA PHE A 55 14.51 -4.74 2.45
C PHE A 55 13.55 -4.30 3.55
N GLU A 56 13.06 -5.24 4.36
CA GLU A 56 12.11 -4.96 5.44
C GLU A 56 12.69 -3.98 6.46
N ALA A 57 13.93 -4.17 6.91
CA ALA A 57 14.56 -3.28 7.88
C ALA A 57 14.70 -1.84 7.36
N VAL A 58 15.11 -1.68 6.09
CA VAL A 58 15.28 -0.36 5.48
C VAL A 58 13.92 0.29 5.18
N ALA A 59 12.94 -0.47 4.67
CA ALA A 59 11.59 0.02 4.43
C ALA A 59 10.92 0.51 5.72
N THR A 60 10.95 -0.29 6.79
CA THR A 60 10.43 0.10 8.12
C THR A 60 11.13 1.34 8.65
N ALA A 61 12.46 1.44 8.50
CA ALA A 61 13.17 2.64 8.94
C ALA A 61 12.70 3.91 8.21
N ILE A 62 12.44 3.82 6.90
CA ILE A 62 11.92 4.92 6.09
C ILE A 62 10.50 5.29 6.49
N GLU A 63 9.63 4.29 6.64
CA GLU A 63 8.21 4.44 6.97
C GLU A 63 7.99 5.12 8.31
N ASP A 64 8.69 4.62 9.33
CA ASP A 64 8.57 5.11 10.70
C ASP A 64 9.48 6.30 10.99
N GLY A 65 10.32 6.71 10.04
CA GLY A 65 11.41 7.66 10.28
C GLY A 65 12.35 7.20 11.38
N ALA A 66 12.58 5.88 11.51
CA ALA A 66 13.26 5.27 12.64
C ALA A 66 14.71 4.89 12.30
N PRO A 67 15.73 5.75 12.53
CA PRO A 67 17.13 5.44 12.20
C PRO A 67 17.66 4.21 12.94
N GLY A 68 17.10 3.89 14.11
CA GLY A 68 17.44 2.70 14.88
C GLY A 68 17.02 1.37 14.22
N ALA A 69 16.12 1.40 13.25
CA ALA A 69 15.69 0.21 12.50
C ALA A 69 16.62 -0.12 11.32
N LEU A 70 17.48 0.82 10.91
CA LEU A 70 18.43 0.58 9.82
C LEU A 70 19.43 -0.54 10.16
N PRO A 71 19.86 -1.35 9.17
CA PRO A 71 20.88 -2.37 9.37
C PRO A 71 22.17 -1.81 9.97
N SER A 72 22.86 -2.63 10.77
CA SER A 72 24.14 -2.24 11.37
C SER A 72 25.18 -1.88 10.30
N GLY A 73 25.79 -0.71 10.44
CA GLY A 73 26.78 -0.20 9.48
C GLY A 73 26.18 0.45 8.22
N PHE A 74 24.86 0.57 8.12
CA PHE A 74 24.18 1.20 6.98
C PHE A 74 24.70 2.61 6.72
N ALA A 75 24.74 3.48 7.73
CA ALA A 75 25.23 4.85 7.60
C ALA A 75 26.72 4.93 7.20
N ALA A 76 27.55 3.96 7.60
CA ALA A 76 28.95 3.93 7.19
C ALA A 76 29.11 3.53 5.71
N LYS A 77 28.17 2.76 5.16
CA LYS A 77 28.16 2.27 3.78
C LYS A 77 27.50 3.25 2.81
N TYR A 78 26.46 3.96 3.26
CA TYR A 78 25.61 4.83 2.44
C TYR A 78 25.47 6.25 3.03
N GLY A 79 26.55 6.78 3.62
CA GLY A 79 26.53 8.00 4.45
C GLY A 79 26.03 9.29 3.77
N ASP A 80 26.05 9.35 2.44
CA ASP A 80 25.54 10.47 1.64
C ASP A 80 24.25 10.10 0.86
N GLY A 81 23.57 9.03 1.26
CA GLY A 81 22.39 8.52 0.58
C GLY A 81 21.09 9.18 1.02
N GLU A 82 20.18 9.40 0.07
CA GLU A 82 18.85 10.00 0.27
C GLU A 82 18.04 9.32 1.40
N ILE A 83 18.21 8.01 1.59
CA ILE A 83 17.56 7.26 2.68
C ILE A 83 17.87 7.85 4.05
N LEU A 84 19.10 8.29 4.31
CA LEU A 84 19.45 8.90 5.60
C LEU A 84 18.80 10.27 5.78
N GLU A 85 18.58 11.01 4.69
CA GLU A 85 17.86 12.29 4.71
C GLU A 85 16.37 12.07 4.99
N ILE A 86 15.76 11.05 4.37
CA ILE A 86 14.34 10.71 4.54
C ILE A 86 14.04 10.21 5.96
N VAL A 87 14.90 9.32 6.47
CA VAL A 87 14.79 8.75 7.82
C VAL A 87 15.04 9.82 8.88
N GLY A 88 16.01 10.71 8.65
CA GLY A 88 16.32 11.79 9.57
C GLY A 88 16.85 11.30 10.93
N ASP A 89 16.55 12.06 11.98
CA ASP A 89 17.00 11.82 13.35
C ASP A 89 15.98 11.10 14.25
N GLY A 90 14.80 10.77 13.73
CA GLY A 90 13.73 10.14 14.50
C GLY A 90 12.60 11.08 14.95
N ASP A 91 12.69 12.38 14.67
CA ASP A 91 11.72 13.39 15.15
C ASP A 91 10.64 13.75 14.11
N ARG A 92 10.23 12.81 13.25
CA ARG A 92 9.13 13.05 12.29
C ARG A 92 7.77 12.96 12.98
N ASP A 93 7.02 14.07 12.94
CA ASP A 93 5.62 14.11 13.38
C ASP A 93 4.70 13.25 12.49
N GLU A 94 5.02 13.12 11.20
CA GLU A 94 4.30 12.31 10.22
C GLU A 94 5.25 11.43 9.41
N GLY A 95 4.94 10.12 9.36
CA GLY A 95 5.64 9.13 8.53
C GLY A 95 5.47 9.41 7.03
N VAL A 96 6.29 8.78 6.19
CA VAL A 96 6.08 8.84 4.72
C VAL A 96 4.82 8.07 4.32
N LEU A 97 4.31 8.31 3.11
CA LEU A 97 3.17 7.58 2.55
C LEU A 97 1.92 7.60 3.46
N ALA A 98 1.75 8.70 4.20
CA ALA A 98 0.71 8.87 5.21
C ALA A 98 0.67 7.75 6.25
N GLY A 99 1.82 7.13 6.57
CA GLY A 99 1.94 6.02 7.52
C GLY A 99 1.65 4.64 6.95
N LEU A 100 1.39 4.52 5.64
CA LEU A 100 1.23 3.22 4.98
C LEU A 100 2.58 2.62 4.57
N GLU A 101 2.59 1.30 4.48
CA GLU A 101 3.77 0.53 4.08
C GLU A 101 4.07 0.67 2.57
N ILE A 102 5.37 0.76 2.25
CA ILE A 102 5.88 0.65 0.88
C ILE A 102 5.40 -0.67 0.27
N GLY A 103 4.79 -0.58 -0.92
CA GLY A 103 4.28 -1.73 -1.66
C GLY A 103 2.77 -1.91 -1.58
N VAL A 104 2.09 -1.19 -0.69
CA VAL A 104 0.62 -1.23 -0.55
C VAL A 104 -0.02 0.15 -0.47
N ALA A 105 0.73 1.20 -0.15
CA ALA A 105 0.23 2.56 0.00
C ALA A 105 -0.44 3.08 -1.29
N GLY A 106 0.25 2.96 -2.43
CA GLY A 106 -0.26 3.45 -3.72
C GLY A 106 -1.54 2.74 -4.13
N LEU A 107 -1.65 1.43 -3.89
CA LEU A 107 -2.87 0.67 -4.19
C LEU A 107 -4.03 1.07 -3.28
N SER A 108 -3.77 1.26 -1.98
CA SER A 108 -4.77 1.72 -1.02
C SER A 108 -5.36 3.07 -1.45
N TYR A 109 -4.52 4.03 -1.83
CA TYR A 109 -4.98 5.33 -2.35
C TYR A 109 -5.68 5.21 -3.70
N ALA A 110 -5.16 4.40 -4.64
CA ALA A 110 -5.79 4.18 -5.94
C ALA A 110 -7.21 3.60 -5.80
N LEU A 111 -7.39 2.61 -4.92
CA LEU A 111 -8.70 2.03 -4.60
C LEU A 111 -9.64 3.07 -3.99
N SER A 112 -9.15 3.86 -3.03
CA SER A 112 -9.93 4.94 -2.42
C SER A 112 -10.42 5.96 -3.47
N SER A 113 -9.54 6.35 -4.40
CA SER A 113 -9.86 7.32 -5.45
C SER A 113 -10.97 6.89 -6.42
N VAL A 114 -11.30 5.60 -6.47
CA VAL A 114 -12.36 5.03 -7.32
C VAL A 114 -13.57 4.55 -6.51
N GLY A 115 -13.69 5.00 -5.26
CA GLY A 115 -14.83 4.73 -4.38
C GLY A 115 -14.82 3.34 -3.73
N CYS A 116 -13.66 2.66 -3.71
CA CYS A 116 -13.46 1.55 -2.80
C CYS A 116 -13.11 2.07 -1.41
N PHE A 117 -13.30 1.24 -0.39
CA PHE A 117 -12.92 1.55 0.98
C PHE A 117 -11.82 0.58 1.36
N PRO A 118 -10.54 0.97 1.43
CA PRO A 118 -9.52 0.10 1.99
C PRO A 118 -9.76 -0.11 3.50
N ALA A 119 -9.51 -1.33 4.00
CA ALA A 119 -9.72 -1.70 5.41
C ALA A 119 -8.41 -2.01 6.13
N ALA A 120 -7.49 -2.66 5.42
CA ALA A 120 -6.18 -3.04 5.91
C ALA A 120 -5.27 -3.33 4.73
N SER A 121 -3.98 -3.13 4.92
CA SER A 121 -2.96 -3.48 3.95
C SER A 121 -1.75 -4.04 4.67
N CYS A 122 -1.03 -4.92 4.00
CA CYS A 122 0.23 -5.42 4.51
C CYS A 122 1.13 -5.82 3.35
N ARG A 123 2.38 -5.34 3.34
CA ARG A 123 3.38 -5.78 2.36
C ARG A 123 3.89 -7.20 2.66
N SER A 124 3.82 -7.62 3.92
CA SER A 124 4.35 -8.90 4.40
C SER A 124 3.44 -9.55 5.48
N HIS A 125 2.61 -10.52 5.09
CA HIS A 125 1.81 -11.28 6.05
C HIS A 125 2.60 -12.41 6.71
N SER A 126 2.57 -12.49 8.04
CA SER A 126 2.98 -13.70 8.78
C SER A 126 2.05 -14.87 8.44
N SER A 127 2.43 -15.67 7.45
CA SER A 127 1.83 -16.97 7.18
C SER A 127 2.51 -18.06 8.03
N ASP A 128 1.93 -19.25 8.14
CA ASP A 128 2.58 -20.45 8.71
C ASP A 128 3.88 -20.85 7.98
N ARG A 129 4.27 -20.12 6.93
CA ARG A 129 5.57 -20.21 6.26
C ARG A 129 6.37 -18.93 6.52
N THR A 130 7.62 -19.12 6.97
CA THR A 130 8.61 -18.11 7.38
C THR A 130 9.14 -17.18 6.28
N TRP A 131 8.46 -17.08 5.13
CA TRP A 131 8.82 -16.23 4.00
C TRP A 131 7.52 -15.70 3.38
N SER A 132 7.25 -14.41 3.57
CA SER A 132 6.04 -13.78 3.04
C SER A 132 6.37 -13.04 1.75
N GLU A 133 5.93 -13.58 0.63
CA GLU A 133 6.06 -13.00 -0.72
C GLU A 133 4.70 -12.48 -1.27
N ARG A 134 3.71 -12.21 -0.41
CA ARG A 134 2.33 -11.97 -0.85
C ARG A 134 1.72 -10.72 -0.22
N PRO A 135 2.03 -9.52 -0.74
CA PRO A 135 1.40 -8.30 -0.24
C PRO A 135 -0.11 -8.34 -0.53
N VAL A 136 -0.88 -7.73 0.36
CA VAL A 136 -2.35 -7.77 0.32
C VAL A 136 -2.95 -6.41 0.67
N VAL A 137 -4.07 -6.08 0.04
CA VAL A 137 -4.96 -4.99 0.44
C VAL A 137 -6.38 -5.52 0.58
N PHE A 138 -6.95 -5.39 1.76
CA PHE A 138 -8.36 -5.66 2.04
C PHE A 138 -9.18 -4.42 1.79
N PHE A 139 -10.34 -4.56 1.16
CA PHE A 139 -11.20 -3.44 0.84
C PHE A 139 -12.67 -3.85 0.64
N ALA A 140 -13.57 -2.92 0.86
CA ALA A 140 -14.96 -3.01 0.44
C ALA A 140 -15.17 -2.24 -0.87
N ALA A 141 -16.05 -2.76 -1.72
CA ALA A 141 -16.40 -2.14 -2.99
C ALA A 141 -17.79 -2.55 -3.46
N GLU A 142 -18.41 -1.69 -4.27
CA GLU A 142 -19.58 -2.08 -5.03
C GLU A 142 -19.24 -3.10 -6.12
N ARG A 143 -20.20 -3.99 -6.43
CA ARG A 143 -20.03 -4.99 -7.48
C ARG A 143 -19.65 -4.38 -8.84
N ALA A 144 -20.20 -3.22 -9.19
CA ALA A 144 -19.88 -2.54 -10.44
C ALA A 144 -18.41 -2.15 -10.51
N THR A 145 -17.87 -1.57 -9.43
CA THR A 145 -16.45 -1.22 -9.31
C THR A 145 -15.56 -2.45 -9.41
N VAL A 146 -15.92 -3.56 -8.76
CA VAL A 146 -15.16 -4.82 -8.84
C VAL A 146 -15.11 -5.38 -10.26
N HIS A 147 -16.23 -5.35 -10.99
CA HIS A 147 -16.25 -5.76 -12.40
C HIS A 147 -15.34 -4.90 -13.27
N TRP A 148 -15.31 -3.60 -13.02
CA TRP A 148 -14.41 -2.67 -13.72
C TRP A 148 -12.93 -2.91 -13.36
N LEU A 149 -12.62 -3.22 -12.09
CA LEU A 149 -11.27 -3.52 -11.61
C LEU A 149 -10.72 -4.86 -12.14
N THR A 150 -11.59 -5.84 -12.37
CA THR A 150 -11.22 -7.21 -12.74
C THR A 150 -10.16 -7.33 -13.85
N PRO A 151 -10.29 -6.66 -15.03
CA PRO A 151 -9.27 -6.72 -16.05
C PRO A 151 -7.91 -6.18 -15.58
N MET A 152 -7.88 -5.09 -14.81
CA MET A 152 -6.64 -4.49 -14.33
C MET A 152 -5.94 -5.38 -13.31
N VAL A 153 -6.69 -5.96 -12.37
CA VAL A 153 -6.18 -6.93 -11.39
C VAL A 153 -5.54 -8.11 -12.09
N ARG A 154 -6.19 -8.67 -13.10
CA ARG A 154 -5.62 -9.77 -13.90
C ARG A 154 -4.36 -9.32 -14.65
N ASP A 155 -4.42 -8.17 -15.32
CA ASP A 155 -3.35 -7.72 -16.21
C ASP A 155 -2.11 -7.21 -15.46
N SER A 156 -2.23 -6.90 -14.16
CA SER A 156 -1.10 -6.63 -13.26
C SER A 156 -0.52 -7.90 -12.61
N GLY A 157 -1.10 -9.07 -12.87
CA GLY A 157 -0.70 -10.33 -12.23
C GLY A 157 -1.18 -10.48 -10.79
N CYS A 158 -2.10 -9.63 -10.34
CA CYS A 158 -2.74 -9.72 -9.04
C CYS A 158 -3.96 -10.66 -9.08
N GLY A 159 -4.45 -11.04 -7.90
CA GLY A 159 -5.64 -11.87 -7.74
C GLY A 159 -6.62 -11.28 -6.73
N PHE A 160 -7.92 -11.46 -6.99
CA PHE A 160 -8.93 -11.26 -5.96
C PHE A 160 -9.05 -12.51 -5.08
N GLY A 161 -9.15 -12.30 -3.78
CA GLY A 161 -9.51 -13.32 -2.80
C GLY A 161 -10.79 -12.96 -2.04
N ASP A 162 -11.31 -13.96 -1.33
CA ASP A 162 -12.44 -13.79 -0.41
C ASP A 162 -11.91 -13.36 0.96
N GLY A 163 -12.24 -12.14 1.38
CA GLY A 163 -11.93 -11.60 2.71
C GLY A 163 -13.13 -11.63 3.66
N SER A 164 -14.17 -12.42 3.33
CA SER A 164 -15.47 -12.37 4.02
C SER A 164 -15.42 -12.79 5.49
N ASP A 165 -14.38 -13.51 5.89
CA ASP A 165 -14.09 -13.91 7.26
C ASP A 165 -13.62 -12.73 8.14
N ARG A 166 -13.20 -11.62 7.52
CA ARG A 166 -12.77 -10.36 8.15
C ARG A 166 -13.81 -9.24 8.00
N GLY A 167 -15.09 -9.57 7.76
CA GLY A 167 -16.14 -8.60 7.41
C GLY A 167 -16.55 -8.77 5.95
N LYS A 168 -17.49 -7.98 5.40
CA LYS A 168 -17.90 -8.11 3.97
C LYS A 168 -16.84 -7.54 3.00
N LEU A 169 -15.60 -8.02 3.12
CA LEU A 169 -14.42 -7.55 2.41
C LEU A 169 -14.05 -8.44 1.24
N LEU A 170 -13.39 -7.81 0.28
CA LEU A 170 -12.54 -8.45 -0.72
C LEU A 170 -11.09 -8.24 -0.31
N LEU A 171 -10.19 -9.06 -0.86
CA LEU A 171 -8.77 -8.77 -0.84
C LEU A 171 -8.22 -8.80 -2.27
N VAL A 172 -7.23 -7.94 -2.53
CA VAL A 172 -6.29 -8.12 -3.64
C VAL A 172 -4.98 -8.61 -3.05
N GLU A 173 -4.45 -9.70 -3.60
CA GLU A 173 -3.12 -10.21 -3.29
C GLU A 173 -2.26 -10.24 -4.55
N ALA A 174 -0.94 -10.20 -4.39
CA ALA A 174 -0.01 -10.28 -5.51
C ALA A 174 1.21 -11.15 -5.22
N PRO A 175 1.99 -11.53 -6.25
CA PRO A 175 3.28 -12.20 -6.07
C PRO A 175 4.42 -11.30 -5.59
N SER A 176 4.27 -9.98 -5.67
CA SER A 176 5.27 -9.00 -5.22
C SER A 176 4.65 -7.61 -5.04
N ILE A 177 5.37 -6.72 -4.36
CA ILE A 177 4.97 -5.31 -4.20
C ILE A 177 4.89 -4.58 -5.55
N SER A 178 5.78 -4.92 -6.50
CA SER A 178 5.78 -4.30 -7.84
C SER A 178 4.48 -4.59 -8.59
N ASN A 179 3.89 -5.78 -8.41
CA ASN A 179 2.60 -6.12 -9.01
C ASN A 179 1.46 -5.25 -8.44
N LEU A 180 1.45 -4.95 -7.13
CA LEU A 180 0.46 -4.05 -6.53
C LEU A 180 0.67 -2.60 -6.98
N MET A 181 1.93 -2.13 -7.06
CA MET A 181 2.25 -0.80 -7.60
C MET A 181 1.80 -0.65 -9.05
N ASP A 182 1.98 -1.69 -9.86
CA ASP A 182 1.51 -1.71 -11.25
C ASP A 182 -0.01 -1.72 -11.35
N LEU A 183 -0.70 -2.41 -10.43
CA LEU A 183 -2.16 -2.35 -10.32
C LEU A 183 -2.62 -0.94 -9.96
N ALA A 184 -2.01 -0.30 -8.96
CA ALA A 184 -2.33 1.06 -8.55
C ALA A 184 -2.24 2.03 -9.74
N ASN A 185 -1.12 1.98 -10.49
CA ASN A 185 -0.92 2.80 -11.67
C ASN A 185 -1.96 2.53 -12.78
N ARG A 186 -2.35 1.27 -13.00
CA ARG A 186 -3.39 0.92 -13.98
C ARG A 186 -4.76 1.48 -13.61
N ILE A 187 -5.11 1.45 -12.32
CA ILE A 187 -6.38 1.99 -11.82
C ILE A 187 -6.47 3.48 -12.15
N VAL A 188 -5.49 4.27 -11.70
CA VAL A 188 -5.50 5.73 -11.87
C VAL A 188 -5.45 6.12 -13.35
N THR A 189 -4.55 5.53 -14.15
CA THR A 189 -4.43 5.87 -15.59
C THR A 189 -5.65 5.47 -16.43
N THR A 190 -6.39 4.44 -16.01
CA THR A 190 -7.63 4.03 -16.69
C THR A 190 -8.77 4.98 -16.38
N THR A 191 -8.85 5.49 -15.14
CA THR A 191 -9.85 6.48 -14.72
C THR A 191 -9.71 7.78 -15.52
N GLU A 192 -8.48 8.27 -15.72
CA GLU A 192 -8.22 9.46 -16.55
C GLU A 192 -8.80 9.33 -17.96
N ARG A 193 -8.54 8.18 -18.61
CA ARG A 193 -9.03 7.92 -19.97
C ARG A 193 -10.56 7.89 -20.06
N GLN A 194 -11.25 7.54 -18.98
CA GLN A 194 -12.72 7.58 -18.96
C GLN A 194 -13.26 8.98 -18.71
N SER A 195 -12.59 9.79 -17.90
CA SER A 195 -12.94 11.19 -17.67
C SER A 195 -12.77 12.07 -18.91
N PHE A 196 -11.77 11.80 -19.76
CA PHE A 196 -11.58 12.49 -21.04
C PHE A 196 -12.54 12.08 -22.17
N ASN A 197 -13.30 10.99 -21.99
CA ASN A 197 -14.27 10.49 -22.97
C ASN A 197 -15.73 10.80 -22.61
N ARG A 198 -15.96 11.65 -21.60
CA ARG A 198 -17.27 12.23 -21.26
C ARG A 198 -17.31 13.70 -21.61
#